data_AF-A0A7G6YEE7-F1
#
_entry.id   AF-A0A7G6YEE7-F1
#
_cell.length_a   1.000
_cell.length_b   1.000
_cell.length_c   1.000
_cell.angle_alpha   90.00
_cell.angle_beta   90.00
_cell.angle_gamma   90.00
#
_symmetry.space_group_name_H-M   'P 1'
#
loop_
_entity.id
_entity.type
_entity.pdbx_description
1 polymer ?
#
loop_
_entity_poly.entity_id
_entity_poly.type
_entity_poly.pdbx_seq_one_letter_code
_entity_poly.pdbx_strand_id
1 'polypeptide(L)'
;MNFFPADPPEDEPEGSDHAPAPWWKPSDDELPATFPIGETIAVTESVALILTVARVYGNGVELVVERRIRRRNTSRRDWQEMQSRMHDHFGRFDPERLRYGVVLGDGQKLILDLAPGLYGVVPERHSLTHTRGNGGGSEDFYTFEDGMWLWPLPPEGPLEVVAQWPAFGVPESHVVLDSAPLRELASRARPVWVE
;
A
#
# COMPACT_ATOMS: atom_id res chain seq x y z
N MET A 1 4.34 -26.65 -36.97
CA MET A 1 3.69 -27.04 -35.70
C MET A 1 3.70 -25.82 -34.82
N ASN A 2 2.55 -25.36 -34.35
CA ASN A 2 2.52 -24.21 -33.44
C ASN A 2 3.09 -24.62 -32.08
N PHE A 3 3.91 -23.73 -31.51
CA PHE A 3 4.57 -23.94 -30.23
C PHE A 3 3.58 -23.94 -29.05
N PHE A 4 2.46 -23.22 -29.19
CA PHE A 4 1.35 -23.23 -28.25
C PHE A 4 0.07 -23.72 -28.95
N PRO A 5 -0.58 -24.80 -28.46
CA PRO A 5 -1.95 -25.13 -28.87
C PRO A 5 -2.93 -24.08 -28.35
N ALA A 6 -4.12 -24.01 -28.96
CA ALA A 6 -5.18 -23.15 -28.46
C ALA A 6 -5.74 -23.71 -27.15
N ASP A 7 -5.90 -22.84 -26.16
CA ASP A 7 -6.59 -23.18 -24.92
C ASP A 7 -8.09 -23.43 -25.17
N PRO A 8 -8.75 -24.28 -24.37
CA PRO A 8 -10.19 -24.49 -24.47
C PRO A 8 -10.94 -23.19 -24.17
N PRO A 9 -12.12 -22.97 -24.77
CA PRO A 9 -12.91 -21.79 -24.48
C PRO A 9 -13.36 -21.80 -23.01
N GLU A 10 -13.06 -20.72 -22.30
CA GLU A 10 -13.63 -20.42 -20.98
C GLU A 10 -14.88 -19.55 -21.15
N ASP A 11 -15.98 -19.95 -20.52
CA ASP A 11 -17.17 -19.11 -20.41
C ASP A 11 -16.90 -18.03 -19.34
N GLU A 12 -16.42 -16.85 -19.75
CA GLU A 12 -16.24 -15.72 -18.85
C GLU A 12 -17.60 -15.06 -18.55
N PRO A 13 -17.96 -14.86 -17.27
CA PRO A 13 -19.10 -14.01 -16.93
C PRO A 13 -18.84 -12.58 -17.40
N GLU A 14 -19.87 -11.91 -17.93
CA GLU A 14 -19.79 -10.50 -18.32
C GLU A 14 -19.26 -9.66 -17.15
N GLY A 15 -18.13 -8.99 -17.39
CA GLY A 15 -17.55 -8.06 -16.43
C GLY A 15 -18.51 -6.91 -16.13
N SER A 16 -18.43 -6.36 -14.92
CA SER A 16 -19.16 -5.14 -14.56
C SER A 16 -18.47 -3.92 -15.19
N ASP A 17 -19.18 -3.19 -16.06
CA ASP A 17 -18.71 -1.93 -16.69
C ASP A 17 -18.63 -0.73 -15.72
N HIS A 18 -18.95 -0.90 -14.44
CA HIS A 18 -18.92 0.21 -13.49
C HIS A 18 -17.49 0.54 -13.05
N ALA A 19 -17.01 1.71 -13.49
CA ALA A 19 -15.77 2.28 -12.96
C ALA A 19 -15.84 2.40 -11.43
N PRO A 20 -14.85 1.87 -10.68
CA PRO A 20 -14.83 1.98 -9.24
C PRO A 20 -14.69 3.44 -8.81
N ALA A 21 -15.26 3.77 -7.65
CA ALA A 21 -15.17 5.13 -7.11
C ALA A 21 -13.70 5.57 -6.91
N PRO A 22 -13.37 6.85 -7.14
CA PRO A 22 -11.97 7.31 -7.21
C PRO A 22 -11.20 7.20 -5.87
N TRP A 23 -11.91 7.09 -4.74
CA TRP A 23 -11.30 6.88 -3.41
C TRP A 23 -11.05 5.41 -3.06
N TRP A 24 -11.50 4.45 -3.89
CA TRP A 24 -11.29 3.02 -3.62
C TRP A 24 -9.92 2.53 -4.04
N LYS A 25 -9.44 2.96 -5.21
CA LYS A 25 -8.15 2.54 -5.74
C LYS A 25 -7.67 3.52 -6.81
N PRO A 26 -6.38 3.46 -7.18
CA PRO A 26 -5.87 4.12 -8.36
C PRO A 26 -6.59 3.68 -9.64
N SER A 27 -6.59 4.56 -10.64
CA SER A 27 -7.11 4.23 -11.97
C SER A 27 -6.27 3.12 -12.63
N ASP A 28 -6.92 2.14 -13.26
CA ASP A 28 -6.22 1.14 -14.07
C ASP A 28 -5.88 1.68 -15.48
N ASP A 29 -6.55 2.76 -15.90
CA ASP A 29 -6.40 3.36 -17.23
C ASP A 29 -5.36 4.48 -17.27
N GLU A 30 -4.66 4.72 -16.16
CA GLU A 30 -3.67 5.79 -16.01
C GLU A 30 -2.30 5.21 -15.66
N LEU A 31 -1.27 5.64 -16.37
CA LEU A 31 0.11 5.42 -16.01
C LEU A 31 0.54 6.54 -15.04
N PRO A 32 0.85 6.23 -13.78
CA PRO A 32 1.25 7.24 -12.81
C PRO A 32 2.68 7.74 -13.05
N ALA A 33 2.94 8.97 -12.63
CA ALA A 33 4.31 9.45 -12.45
C ALA A 33 4.91 8.83 -11.17
N THR A 34 6.23 8.67 -11.14
CA THR A 34 6.93 8.05 -10.00
C THR A 34 7.63 9.11 -9.16
N PHE A 35 7.39 9.10 -7.85
CA PHE A 35 8.15 9.84 -6.85
C PHE A 35 9.03 8.86 -6.06
N PRO A 36 10.36 8.83 -6.29
CA PRO A 36 11.26 7.91 -5.58
C PRO A 36 11.45 8.36 -4.13
N ILE A 37 11.41 7.42 -3.18
CA ILE A 37 11.56 7.71 -1.74
C ILE A 37 12.73 6.92 -1.16
N GLY A 38 12.60 5.60 -0.98
CA GLY A 38 13.66 4.75 -0.44
C GLY A 38 13.99 5.00 1.05
N GLU A 39 13.02 5.40 1.85
CA GLU A 39 13.21 5.73 3.27
C GLU A 39 12.85 4.56 4.18
N THR A 40 13.56 4.43 5.29
CA THR A 40 13.28 3.37 6.27
C THR A 40 12.38 3.89 7.38
N ILE A 41 11.17 3.32 7.50
CA ILE A 41 10.23 3.69 8.55
C ILE A 41 10.67 3.10 9.90
N ALA A 42 11.00 1.81 9.91
CA ALA A 42 11.45 1.12 11.12
C ALA A 42 12.27 -0.13 10.80
N VAL A 43 13.21 -0.46 11.68
CA VAL A 43 13.98 -1.72 11.63
C VAL A 43 14.07 -2.31 13.01
N THR A 44 13.80 -3.61 13.12
CA THR A 44 14.04 -4.41 14.31
C THR A 44 14.99 -5.56 13.98
N GLU A 45 15.20 -6.47 14.91
CA GLU A 45 16.04 -7.63 14.64
C GLU A 45 15.51 -8.51 13.51
N SER A 46 14.18 -8.59 13.36
CA SER A 46 13.50 -9.55 12.49
C SER A 46 12.69 -8.90 11.38
N VAL A 47 12.36 -7.62 11.48
CA VAL A 47 11.52 -6.88 10.50
C VAL A 47 12.20 -5.60 10.02
N ALA A 48 11.97 -5.24 8.76
CA ALA A 48 12.16 -3.87 8.26
C ALA A 48 10.90 -3.38 7.55
N LEU A 49 10.54 -2.12 7.78
CA LEU A 49 9.48 -1.38 7.08
C LEU A 49 10.13 -0.25 6.28
N ILE A 50 9.93 -0.23 4.96
CA ILE A 50 10.61 0.66 4.03
C ILE A 50 9.57 1.34 3.15
N LEU A 51 9.52 2.66 3.15
CA LEU A 51 8.73 3.44 2.22
C LEU A 51 9.50 3.57 0.91
N THR A 52 9.13 2.76 -0.08
CA THR A 52 9.96 2.57 -1.28
C THR A 52 9.70 3.65 -2.32
N VAL A 53 8.43 3.90 -2.65
CA VAL A 53 8.02 4.75 -3.76
C VAL A 53 6.62 5.32 -3.52
N ALA A 54 6.33 6.48 -4.13
CA ALA A 54 4.97 6.92 -4.34
C ALA A 54 4.62 6.94 -5.83
N ARG A 55 3.53 6.29 -6.20
CA ARG A 55 2.96 6.34 -7.55
C ARG A 55 1.91 7.43 -7.59
N VAL A 56 2.17 8.49 -8.34
CA VAL A 56 1.37 9.71 -8.37
C VAL A 56 0.46 9.69 -9.60
N TYR A 57 -0.82 9.58 -9.34
CA TYR A 57 -1.90 9.60 -10.32
C TYR A 57 -2.49 11.02 -10.40
N GLY A 58 -3.30 11.31 -11.42
CA GLY A 58 -3.88 12.64 -11.60
C GLY A 58 -4.75 13.11 -10.42
N ASN A 59 -5.35 12.17 -9.69
CA ASN A 59 -6.30 12.45 -8.60
C ASN A 59 -5.85 11.98 -7.21
N GLY A 60 -4.66 11.40 -7.06
CA GLY A 60 -4.20 10.87 -5.78
C GLY A 60 -2.81 10.27 -5.84
N VAL A 61 -2.37 9.70 -4.73
CA VAL A 61 -1.04 9.10 -4.61
C VAL A 61 -1.12 7.74 -3.92
N GLU A 62 -0.49 6.73 -4.52
CA GLU A 62 -0.30 5.42 -3.89
C GLU A 62 1.09 5.37 -3.25
N LEU A 63 1.14 5.33 -1.91
CA LEU A 63 2.36 5.12 -1.14
C LEU A 63 2.61 3.61 -1.03
N VAL A 64 3.82 3.17 -1.37
CA VAL A 64 4.19 1.75 -1.32
C VAL A 64 5.15 1.51 -0.17
N VAL A 65 4.72 0.68 0.79
CA VAL A 65 5.56 0.25 1.91
C VAL A 65 5.94 -1.20 1.72
N GLU A 66 7.24 -1.45 1.68
CA GLU A 66 7.80 -2.79 1.67
C GLU A 66 8.10 -3.26 3.09
N ARG A 67 7.70 -4.49 3.41
CA ARG A 67 7.96 -5.17 4.66
C ARG A 67 8.85 -6.37 4.41
N ARG A 68 9.94 -6.46 5.14
CA ARG A 68 10.87 -7.60 5.09
C ARG A 68 10.84 -8.35 6.40
N ILE A 69 10.77 -9.68 6.34
CA ILE A 69 11.10 -10.55 7.47
C ILE A 69 12.26 -11.46 7.16
N ARG A 70 13.03 -11.77 8.19
CA ARG A 70 14.09 -12.78 8.14
C ARG A 70 13.98 -13.72 9.35
N ARG A 71 14.23 -15.02 9.12
CA ARG A 71 14.16 -16.06 10.16
C ARG A 71 15.25 -15.92 11.21
N ARG A 72 16.50 -15.67 10.79
CA ARG A 72 17.71 -15.76 11.65
C ARG A 72 17.80 -17.14 12.35
N ASN A 73 18.21 -17.18 13.62
CA ASN A 73 18.37 -18.40 14.41
C ASN A 73 17.06 -18.88 15.07
N THR A 74 15.92 -18.45 14.54
CA THR A 74 14.60 -18.71 15.11
C THR A 74 14.15 -20.15 14.81
N SER A 75 13.46 -20.78 15.76
CA SER A 75 12.95 -22.14 15.58
C SER A 75 11.99 -22.21 14.39
N ARG A 76 11.82 -23.39 13.80
CA ARG A 76 10.86 -23.57 12.68
C ARG A 76 9.43 -23.17 13.08
N ARG A 77 9.05 -23.43 14.33
CA ARG A 77 7.73 -23.09 14.86
C ARG A 77 7.54 -21.58 14.98
N ASP A 78 8.50 -20.90 15.60
CA ASP A 78 8.44 -19.44 15.77
C ASP A 78 8.51 -18.73 14.41
N TRP A 79 9.26 -19.29 13.45
CA TRP A 79 9.26 -18.80 12.07
C TRP A 79 7.90 -18.96 11.37
N GLN A 80 7.21 -20.07 11.59
CA GLN A 80 5.84 -20.26 11.08
C GLN A 80 4.86 -19.26 11.72
N GLU A 81 5.02 -18.97 13.01
CA GLU A 81 4.21 -17.95 13.69
C GLU A 81 4.48 -16.55 13.11
N MET A 82 5.75 -16.19 12.91
CA MET A 82 6.12 -14.93 12.26
C MET A 82 5.50 -14.79 10.87
N GLN A 83 5.55 -15.85 10.04
CA GLN A 83 4.91 -15.87 8.73
C GLN A 83 3.39 -15.69 8.84
N SER A 84 2.73 -16.36 9.79
CA SER A 84 1.30 -16.19 10.02
C SER A 84 0.94 -14.73 10.35
N ARG A 85 1.72 -14.08 11.24
CA ARG A 85 1.51 -12.68 11.61
C ARG A 85 1.79 -11.70 10.46
N MET A 86 2.64 -12.07 9.52
CA MET A 86 2.87 -11.29 8.29
C MET A 86 1.65 -11.32 7.37
N HIS A 87 0.94 -12.45 7.29
CA HIS A 87 -0.25 -12.58 6.45
C HIS A 87 -1.51 -11.99 7.11
N ASP A 88 -1.67 -12.13 8.43
CA ASP A 88 -2.83 -11.62 9.19
C ASP A 88 -2.63 -10.21 9.79
N HIS A 89 -1.91 -9.35 9.07
CA HIS A 89 -1.46 -8.05 9.59
C HIS A 89 -2.56 -6.97 9.58
N PHE A 90 -3.69 -7.20 8.91
CA PHE A 90 -4.88 -6.32 8.92
C PHE A 90 -5.99 -6.77 9.88
N GLY A 91 -5.70 -7.70 10.80
CA GLY A 91 -6.66 -8.19 11.80
C GLY A 91 -7.20 -7.06 12.67
N ARG A 92 -8.35 -6.47 12.29
CA ARG A 92 -8.92 -5.22 12.87
C ARG A 92 -8.95 -5.16 14.39
N PHE A 93 -9.16 -6.29 15.07
CA PHE A 93 -9.32 -6.35 16.51
C PHE A 93 -8.05 -6.72 17.28
N ASP A 94 -6.95 -7.01 16.57
CA ASP A 94 -5.67 -7.31 17.20
C ASP A 94 -4.93 -6.00 17.54
N PRO A 95 -4.64 -5.71 18.82
CA PRO A 95 -3.84 -4.55 19.20
C PRO A 95 -2.38 -4.66 18.74
N GLU A 96 -1.86 -5.86 18.53
CA GLU A 96 -0.48 -6.11 18.09
C GLU A 96 -0.28 -6.07 16.57
N ARG A 97 -1.36 -5.85 15.81
CA ARG A 97 -1.33 -5.79 14.34
C ARG A 97 -0.47 -4.66 13.80
N LEU A 98 -0.12 -4.76 12.53
CA LEU A 98 0.46 -3.66 11.77
C LEU A 98 -0.59 -2.60 11.48
N ARG A 99 -0.25 -1.34 11.73
CA ARG A 99 -1.10 -0.20 11.39
C ARG A 99 -0.30 0.80 10.59
N TYR A 100 -0.97 1.38 9.60
CA TYR A 100 -0.45 2.48 8.83
C TYR A 100 -1.34 3.71 8.99
N GLY A 101 -0.75 4.88 8.84
CA GLY A 101 -1.47 6.13 8.76
C GLY A 101 -0.67 7.20 8.06
N VAL A 102 -1.31 8.34 7.81
CA VAL A 102 -0.64 9.55 7.34
C VAL A 102 -1.08 10.78 8.12
N VAL A 103 -0.20 11.77 8.22
CA VAL A 103 -0.51 13.12 8.67
C VAL A 103 -0.24 14.07 7.52
N LEU A 104 -1.25 14.83 7.12
CA LEU A 104 -1.17 15.77 5.99
C LEU A 104 -0.63 17.14 6.44
N GLY A 105 -0.22 17.97 5.48
CA GLY A 105 0.34 19.31 5.76
C GLY A 105 -0.63 20.28 6.45
N ASP A 106 -1.94 20.00 6.42
CA ASP A 106 -2.97 20.74 7.16
C ASP A 106 -3.29 20.13 8.56
N GLY A 107 -2.57 19.07 8.94
CA GLY A 107 -2.72 18.35 10.20
C GLY A 107 -3.79 17.25 10.19
N GLN A 108 -4.49 17.01 9.07
CA GLN A 108 -5.45 15.91 8.99
C GLN A 108 -4.74 14.56 9.17
N LYS A 109 -5.25 13.74 10.11
CA LYS A 109 -4.75 12.39 10.37
C LYS A 109 -5.66 11.36 9.73
N LEU A 110 -5.08 10.42 8.99
CA LEU A 110 -5.77 9.29 8.37
C LEU A 110 -5.14 8.01 8.85
N ILE A 111 -5.96 7.04 9.26
CA ILE A 111 -5.49 5.71 9.69
C ILE A 111 -6.08 4.68 8.74
N LEU A 112 -5.25 3.76 8.28
CA LEU A 112 -5.62 2.65 7.41
C LEU A 112 -6.33 1.51 8.18
N ASP A 113 -7.34 1.85 8.97
CA ASP A 113 -8.12 0.88 9.77
C ASP A 113 -9.47 0.53 9.11
N LEU A 114 -9.98 1.45 8.26
CA LEU A 114 -11.36 1.49 7.82
C LEU A 114 -11.44 2.07 6.39
N ALA A 115 -11.46 1.21 5.38
CA ALA A 115 -11.77 1.67 4.02
C ALA A 115 -13.19 2.28 4.00
N PRO A 116 -13.38 3.54 3.55
CA PRO A 116 -14.70 4.20 3.55
C PRO A 116 -15.80 3.38 2.84
N GLY A 117 -15.39 2.61 1.82
CA GLY A 117 -16.28 1.73 1.05
C GLY A 117 -16.97 0.63 1.84
N LEU A 118 -16.37 0.14 2.92
CA LEU A 118 -16.91 -1.01 3.67
C LEU A 118 -18.24 -0.69 4.39
N TYR A 119 -18.54 0.60 4.56
CA TYR A 119 -19.74 1.11 5.24
C TYR A 119 -20.62 1.97 4.33
N GLY A 120 -20.35 1.98 3.01
CA GLY A 120 -21.05 2.85 2.07
C GLY A 120 -20.83 4.34 2.32
N VAL A 121 -19.75 4.71 3.00
CA VAL A 121 -19.42 6.11 3.31
C VAL A 121 -18.62 6.70 2.15
N VAL A 122 -19.15 7.77 1.57
CA VAL A 122 -18.43 8.60 0.60
C VAL A 122 -17.57 9.60 1.38
N PRO A 123 -16.24 9.60 1.21
CA PRO A 123 -15.39 10.55 1.92
C PRO A 123 -15.62 11.98 1.40
N GLU A 124 -15.85 12.92 2.32
CA GLU A 124 -15.99 14.36 1.99
C GLU A 124 -14.64 15.07 1.80
N ARG A 125 -13.54 14.45 2.27
CA ARG A 125 -12.16 14.98 2.25
C ARG A 125 -11.18 13.86 1.90
N HIS A 126 -9.93 13.99 2.34
CA HIS A 126 -8.92 12.96 2.19
C HIS A 126 -9.32 11.65 2.88
N SER A 127 -8.93 10.55 2.24
CA SER A 127 -9.17 9.18 2.66
C SER A 127 -7.92 8.35 2.34
N LEU A 128 -7.72 7.29 3.13
CA LEU A 128 -6.61 6.36 2.96
C LEU A 128 -7.20 4.95 2.81
N THR A 129 -6.95 4.30 1.68
CA THR A 129 -7.49 2.97 1.35
C THR A 129 -6.35 2.02 1.01
N HIS A 130 -6.47 0.76 1.40
CA HIS A 130 -5.51 -0.28 1.03
C HIS A 130 -5.80 -0.74 -0.39
N THR A 131 -4.81 -0.79 -1.27
CA THR A 131 -5.02 -1.13 -2.68
C THR A 131 -4.67 -2.57 -2.98
N ARG A 132 -3.41 -2.93 -2.81
CA ARG A 132 -2.86 -4.24 -3.13
C ARG A 132 -1.78 -4.61 -2.13
N GLY A 133 -1.77 -5.89 -1.78
CA GLY A 133 -0.67 -6.55 -1.08
C GLY A 133 -0.11 -7.62 -2.00
N ASN A 134 1.19 -7.61 -2.26
CA ASN A 134 1.87 -8.73 -2.92
C ASN A 134 3.09 -9.13 -2.10
N GLY A 135 3.44 -10.41 -2.10
CA GLY A 135 4.61 -10.85 -1.39
C GLY A 135 5.16 -12.16 -1.90
N GLY A 136 6.43 -12.35 -1.64
CA GLY A 136 7.17 -13.53 -2.02
C GLY A 136 8.32 -13.76 -1.06
N GLY A 137 8.83 -14.98 -1.04
CA GLY A 137 9.90 -15.31 -0.13
C GLY A 137 10.56 -16.64 -0.43
N SER A 138 11.43 -17.00 0.48
CA SER A 138 12.21 -18.23 0.54
C SER A 138 12.01 -18.85 1.92
N GLU A 139 12.71 -19.96 2.20
CA GLU A 139 12.61 -20.62 3.50
C GLU A 139 12.94 -19.68 4.67
N ASP A 140 13.83 -18.70 4.50
CA ASP A 140 14.35 -17.90 5.62
C ASP A 140 14.10 -16.39 5.49
N PHE A 141 13.40 -15.96 4.43
CA PHE A 141 13.20 -14.54 4.14
C PHE A 141 11.93 -14.31 3.32
N TYR A 142 11.11 -13.33 3.71
CA TYR A 142 9.97 -12.87 2.92
C TYR A 142 9.98 -11.37 2.74
N THR A 143 9.43 -10.92 1.63
CA THR A 143 9.15 -9.53 1.31
C THR A 143 7.69 -9.38 0.91
N PHE A 144 7.05 -8.33 1.42
CA PHE A 144 5.68 -7.95 1.10
C PHE A 144 5.64 -6.47 0.74
N GLU A 145 4.88 -6.09 -0.27
CA GLU A 145 4.56 -4.70 -0.59
C GLU A 145 3.11 -4.43 -0.22
N ASP A 146 2.86 -3.35 0.51
CA ASP A 146 1.54 -2.82 0.81
C ASP A 146 1.36 -1.48 0.08
N GLY A 147 0.32 -1.39 -0.74
CA GLY A 147 -0.11 -0.15 -1.37
C GLY A 147 -1.16 0.58 -0.52
N MET A 148 -0.93 1.87 -0.31
CA MET A 148 -1.85 2.77 0.39
C MET A 148 -2.24 3.93 -0.51
N TRP A 149 -3.50 3.95 -0.92
CA TRP A 149 -4.08 4.99 -1.75
C TRP A 149 -4.58 6.16 -0.91
N LEU A 150 -3.90 7.30 -1.05
CA LEU A 150 -4.31 8.58 -0.50
C LEU A 150 -5.08 9.35 -1.59
N TRP A 151 -6.37 9.55 -1.35
CA TRP A 151 -7.25 10.30 -2.24
C TRP A 151 -7.97 11.42 -1.48
N PRO A 152 -8.08 12.65 -2.04
CA PRO A 152 -7.39 13.10 -3.25
C PRO A 152 -5.90 13.38 -2.95
N LEU A 153 -5.19 14.05 -3.87
CA LEU A 153 -3.82 14.52 -3.62
C LEU A 153 -3.73 15.30 -2.29
N PRO A 154 -2.66 15.08 -1.49
CA PRO A 154 -2.47 15.80 -0.24
C PRO A 154 -2.29 17.31 -0.47
N PRO A 155 -2.57 18.15 0.54
CA PRO A 155 -2.15 19.54 0.53
C PRO A 155 -0.60 19.63 0.46
N GLU A 156 -0.10 20.74 -0.06
CA GLU A 156 1.33 21.04 -0.06
C GLU A 156 1.83 21.20 1.39
N GLY A 157 3.01 20.65 1.67
CA GLY A 157 3.61 20.67 3.00
C GLY A 157 4.15 19.30 3.42
N PRO A 158 4.45 19.12 4.72
CA PRO A 158 4.92 17.83 5.21
C PRO A 158 3.82 16.77 5.07
N LEU A 159 4.19 15.61 4.52
CA LEU A 159 3.38 14.39 4.54
C LEU A 159 4.11 13.37 5.42
N GLU A 160 3.56 13.11 6.60
CA GLU A 160 4.10 12.09 7.50
C GLU A 160 3.47 10.74 7.17
N VAL A 161 4.30 9.72 6.94
CA VAL A 161 3.87 8.33 6.83
C VAL A 161 4.20 7.63 8.15
N VAL A 162 3.17 7.06 8.76
CA VAL A 162 3.23 6.50 10.11
C VAL A 162 3.02 5.00 10.05
N ALA A 163 3.84 4.24 10.77
CA ALA A 163 3.64 2.81 10.97
C ALA A 163 3.83 2.43 12.44
N GLN A 164 3.08 1.42 12.89
CA GLN A 164 3.24 0.78 14.20
C GLN A 164 3.03 -0.73 14.05
N TRP A 165 3.89 -1.54 14.66
CA TRP A 165 3.73 -3.00 14.65
C TRP A 165 4.20 -3.64 15.95
N PRO A 166 3.34 -3.67 16.99
CA PRO A 166 3.74 -4.13 18.31
C PRO A 166 4.16 -5.60 18.33
N ALA A 167 3.54 -6.48 17.52
CA ALA A 167 3.91 -7.89 17.40
C ALA A 167 5.39 -8.12 17.04
N PHE A 168 6.03 -7.15 16.37
CA PHE A 168 7.44 -7.22 15.99
C PHE A 168 8.29 -6.13 16.68
N GLY A 169 7.77 -5.50 17.73
CA GLY A 169 8.48 -4.49 18.51
C GLY A 169 8.71 -3.18 17.77
N VAL A 170 7.94 -2.88 16.73
CA VAL A 170 8.01 -1.59 16.04
C VAL A 170 7.12 -0.59 16.79
N PRO A 171 7.69 0.44 17.45
CA PRO A 171 6.89 1.50 18.06
C PRO A 171 6.24 2.37 16.96
N GLU A 172 5.40 3.32 17.36
CA GLU A 172 4.93 4.34 16.41
C GLU A 172 6.13 5.06 15.80
N SER A 173 6.31 4.91 14.49
CA SER A 173 7.48 5.36 13.74
C SER A 173 7.02 6.17 12.53
N HIS A 174 7.80 7.18 12.17
CA HIS A 174 7.40 8.23 11.23
C HIS A 174 8.48 8.47 10.17
N VAL A 175 8.06 8.68 8.92
CA VAL A 175 8.88 9.25 7.86
C VAL A 175 8.18 10.50 7.34
N VAL A 176 8.90 11.60 7.20
CA VAL A 176 8.35 12.87 6.70
C VAL A 176 8.83 13.09 5.27
N LEU A 177 7.87 13.27 4.35
CA LEU A 177 8.12 13.63 2.96
C LEU A 177 7.73 15.09 2.71
N ASP A 178 8.37 15.73 1.73
CA ASP A 178 7.85 16.96 1.12
C ASP A 178 6.83 16.58 0.04
N SER A 179 5.56 16.98 0.24
CA SER A 179 4.48 16.69 -0.71
C SER A 179 4.42 17.68 -1.89
N ALA A 180 5.16 18.78 -1.85
CA ALA A 180 5.09 19.83 -2.87
C ALA A 180 5.29 19.31 -4.31
N PRO A 181 6.24 18.38 -4.59
CA PRO A 181 6.42 17.84 -5.94
C PRO A 181 5.25 16.99 -6.46
N LEU A 182 4.37 16.48 -5.58
CA LEU A 182 3.32 15.52 -5.96
C LEU A 182 2.30 16.15 -6.91
N ARG A 183 1.99 17.44 -6.77
CA ARG A 183 1.04 18.11 -7.67
C ARG A 183 1.57 18.23 -9.09
N GLU A 184 2.85 18.54 -9.23
CA GLU A 184 3.50 18.59 -10.55
C GLU A 184 3.58 17.18 -11.16
N LEU A 185 3.95 16.17 -10.38
CA LEU A 185 4.00 14.78 -10.83
C LEU A 185 2.62 14.27 -11.26
N ALA A 186 1.55 14.64 -10.55
CA ALA A 186 0.18 14.29 -10.92
C ALA A 186 -0.20 14.80 -12.33
N SER A 187 0.27 15.99 -12.71
CA SER A 187 0.04 16.52 -14.07
C SER A 187 0.79 15.76 -15.18
N ARG A 188 1.73 14.86 -14.81
CA ARG A 188 2.47 14.01 -15.74
C ARG A 188 1.87 12.61 -15.86
N ALA A 189 0.87 12.28 -15.04
CA ALA A 189 0.12 11.05 -15.20
C ALA A 189 -0.65 11.09 -16.54
N ARG A 190 -0.69 9.95 -17.22
CA ARG A 190 -1.17 9.88 -18.61
C ARG A 190 -2.06 8.67 -18.84
N PRO A 191 -3.03 8.73 -19.75
CA PRO A 191 -3.82 7.55 -20.10
C PRO A 191 -2.91 6.46 -20.68
N VAL A 192 -3.20 5.20 -20.33
CA VAL A 192 -2.55 4.01 -20.88
C VAL A 192 -3.14 3.69 -22.26
N TRP A 193 -4.46 3.80 -22.36
CA TRP A 193 -5.21 3.54 -23.57
C TRP A 193 -5.46 4.86 -24.30
N VAL A 194 -5.12 4.90 -25.58
CA VAL A 194 -5.50 6.00 -26.47
C VAL A 194 -6.76 5.53 -27.19
N GLU A 195 -7.86 6.27 -27.05
CA GLU A 195 -9.04 6.08 -27.90
C GLU A 195 -8.74 6.47 -29.36
#